data_AF-A0AAV3X1S1-F1
#
_entry.id   AF-A0AAV3X1S1-F1
#
_cell.length_a   1.000
_cell.length_b   1.000
_cell.length_c   1.000
_cell.angle_alpha   90.00
_cell.angle_beta   90.00
_cell.angle_gamma   90.00
#
_symmetry.space_group_name_H-M   'P 1'
#
loop_
_entity.id
_entity.type
_entity.pdbx_description
1 polymer ?
#
loop_
_entity_poly.entity_id
_entity_poly.type
_entity_poly.pdbx_seq_one_letter_code
_entity_poly.pdbx_strand_id
1 'polypeptide(L)' 'MQQYRRNKNSVALVNYHLVWIPKRRKKVLASDVETRQWQIIWEVCPDNQSNIIALEIMPDYVHLLINVPPCGE' A
#
# COMPACT_ATOMS: atom_id res chain seq x y z
N MET A 1 -14.15 13.48 2.76
CA MET A 1 -14.61 13.11 1.40
C MET A 1 -13.50 12.30 0.74
N GLN A 2 -13.82 11.16 0.14
CA GLN A 2 -12.84 10.36 -0.61
C GLN A 2 -12.41 11.13 -1.87
N GLN A 3 -11.10 11.25 -2.11
CA GLN A 3 -10.57 12.03 -3.23
C GLN A 3 -10.58 11.19 -4.51
N TYR A 4 -11.47 11.54 -5.45
CA TYR A 4 -11.52 10.89 -6.77
C TYR A 4 -10.33 11.33 -7.62
N ARG A 5 -9.68 10.38 -8.30
CA ARG A 5 -8.69 10.67 -9.35
C ARG A 5 -9.42 11.04 -10.64
N ARG A 6 -8.87 12.03 -11.35
CA ARG A 6 -9.42 12.54 -12.61
C ARG A 6 -8.32 12.61 -13.65
N ASN A 7 -8.53 11.95 -14.79
CA ASN A 7 -7.73 12.14 -16.00
C ASN A 7 -8.63 12.82 -17.04
N LYS A 8 -8.10 13.13 -18.23
CA LYS A 8 -8.80 13.88 -19.29
C LYS A 8 -10.22 13.36 -19.57
N ASN A 9 -10.39 12.03 -19.61
CA ASN A 9 -11.65 11.38 -20.00
C ASN A 9 -12.17 10.37 -18.96
N SER A 10 -11.62 10.35 -17.73
CA SER A 10 -12.01 9.37 -16.71
C SER A 10 -11.99 9.94 -15.31
N VAL A 11 -13.00 9.58 -14.52
CA VAL A 11 -13.06 9.85 -13.07
C VAL A 11 -13.16 8.51 -12.37
N ALA A 12 -12.25 8.22 -11.45
CA ALA A 12 -12.20 6.93 -10.78
C ALA A 12 -11.78 7.05 -9.32
N LEU A 13 -12.25 6.09 -8.53
CA LEU A 13 -11.80 5.84 -7.16
C LEU A 13 -11.51 4.36 -7.04
N VAL A 14 -10.28 3.96 -7.35
CA VAL A 14 -9.84 2.56 -7.27
C VAL A 14 -8.99 2.40 -6.03
N ASN A 15 -9.53 1.71 -5.04
CA ASN A 15 -8.85 1.41 -3.79
C ASN A 15 -8.64 -0.09 -3.67
N TYR A 16 -7.43 -0.51 -3.35
CA TYR A 16 -7.09 -1.91 -3.08
C TYR A 16 -6.66 -2.08 -1.63
N HIS A 17 -7.26 -3.06 -0.95
CA HIS A 17 -6.81 -3.52 0.35
C HIS A 17 -5.96 -4.79 0.15
N LEU A 18 -4.64 -4.61 0.22
CA LEU A 18 -3.64 -5.66 0.08
C LEU A 18 -3.28 -6.18 1.47
N VAL A 19 -3.34 -7.50 1.63
CA VAL A 19 -2.97 -8.17 2.88
C VAL A 19 -2.02 -9.31 2.57
N TRP A 20 -0.88 -9.34 3.27
CA TRP A 20 0.07 -10.45 3.16
C TRP A 20 0.70 -10.80 4.51
N ILE A 21 1.31 -11.99 4.56
CA ILE A 21 1.95 -12.54 5.76
C ILE A 21 3.40 -12.95 5.47
N PRO A 22 4.30 -12.92 6.47
CA PRO A 22 5.60 -13.56 6.37
C PRO A 22 5.48 -15.07 6.16
N LYS A 23 6.51 -15.68 5.57
CA LYS A 23 6.51 -17.13 5.32
C LYS A 23 6.28 -17.90 6.63
N ARG A 24 5.30 -18.81 6.62
CA ARG A 24 4.83 -19.57 7.80
C ARG A 24 4.26 -18.71 8.94
N ARG A 25 3.82 -17.47 8.67
CA ARG A 25 3.22 -16.55 9.65
C ARG A 25 4.11 -16.30 10.88
N LYS A 26 5.44 -16.29 10.67
CA LYS A 26 6.38 -15.98 11.74
C LYS A 26 6.26 -14.50 12.12
N LYS A 27 6.37 -14.21 13.42
CA LYS A 27 6.36 -12.85 13.98
C LYS A 27 7.69 -12.12 13.76
N VAL A 28 8.05 -11.89 12.50
CA VAL A 28 9.36 -11.32 12.10
C VAL A 28 9.32 -9.84 11.77
N LEU A 29 8.13 -9.26 11.57
CA LEU A 29 7.94 -7.85 11.25
C LEU A 29 7.97 -7.01 12.53
N ALA A 30 9.12 -6.96 13.19
CA ALA A 30 9.31 -6.20 14.42
C ALA A 30 10.64 -5.45 14.38
N SER A 31 10.74 -4.38 15.17
CA SER A 31 11.96 -3.56 15.32
C SER A 31 12.48 -3.06 13.95
N ASP A 32 13.73 -3.36 13.60
CA ASP A 32 14.35 -2.89 12.36
C ASP A 32 13.67 -3.46 11.11
N VAL A 33 13.10 -4.67 11.20
CA VAL A 33 12.41 -5.31 10.05
C VAL A 33 11.12 -4.58 9.73
N GLU A 34 10.35 -4.20 10.75
CA GLU A 34 9.15 -3.38 10.59
C GLU A 34 9.50 -2.04 9.94
N THR A 35 10.56 -1.38 10.45
CA THR A 35 11.02 -0.08 9.94
C THR A 35 11.45 -0.18 8.48
N ARG A 36 12.23 -1.22 8.12
CA ARG A 36 12.65 -1.40 6.72
C ARG A 36 11.47 -1.74 5.82
N GLN A 37 10.52 -2.56 6.29
CA GLN A 37 9.30 -2.88 5.54
C GLN A 37 8.47 -1.62 5.27
N TRP A 38 8.33 -0.75 6.26
CA TRP A 38 7.67 0.55 6.10
C TRP A 38 8.36 1.39 5.04
N GLN A 39 9.68 1.55 5.11
CA GLN A 39 10.46 2.32 4.13
C GLN A 39 10.26 1.81 2.70
N ILE A 40 10.37 0.50 2.50
CA ILE A 40 10.18 -0.12 1.16
C ILE A 40 8.79 0.20 0.61
N ILE A 41 7.73 0.12 1.43
CA ILE A 41 6.38 0.42 0.96
C ILE A 41 6.26 1.90 0.55
N TRP A 42 6.88 2.80 1.32
CA TRP A 42 6.90 4.23 1.02
C TRP A 42 7.79 4.61 -0.17
N GLU A 43 8.81 3.82 -0.50
CA GLU A 43 9.62 3.96 -1.71
C GLU A 43 8.84 3.44 -2.93
N VAL A 44 8.26 2.24 -2.84
CA VAL A 44 7.65 1.55 -3.98
C VAL A 44 6.30 2.11 -4.39
N CYS A 45 5.46 2.56 -3.45
CA CYS A 45 4.12 3.06 -3.81
C CYS A 45 4.17 4.29 -4.74
N PRO A 46 4.96 5.34 -4.45
CA PRO A 46 5.12 6.48 -5.34
C PRO A 46 5.68 6.11 -6.72
N ASP A 47 6.67 5.21 -6.78
CA ASP A 47 7.25 4.73 -8.05
C ASP A 47 6.19 4.05 -8.95
N ASN A 48 5.16 3.48 -8.33
CA ASN A 48 4.01 2.86 -9.00
C ASN A 48 2.77 3.78 -9.06
N GLN A 49 2.94 5.10 -8.90
CA GLN A 49 1.88 6.11 -8.91
C GLN A 49 0.71 5.82 -7.93
N SER A 50 0.99 5.05 -6.88
CA SER A 50 0.02 4.56 -5.90
C SER A 50 0.08 5.41 -4.64
N ASN A 51 -1.08 5.86 -4.16
CA ASN A 51 -1.18 6.67 -2.96
C ASN A 51 -1.53 5.78 -1.77
N ILE A 52 -0.71 5.80 -0.72
CA ILE A 52 -0.99 5.07 0.52
C ILE A 52 -2.11 5.80 1.28
N ILE A 53 -3.22 5.12 1.53
CA ILE A 53 -4.33 5.63 2.34
C ILE A 53 -4.16 5.20 3.79
N ALA A 54 -3.80 3.93 4.01
CA ALA A 54 -3.50 3.37 5.32
C ALA A 54 -2.46 2.25 5.18
N LEU A 55 -1.57 2.15 6.17
CA LEU A 55 -0.59 1.08 6.28
C LEU A 55 -0.51 0.67 7.75
N GLU A 56 -0.73 -0.61 8.01
CA GLU A 56 -0.57 -1.23 9.32
C GLU A 56 0.35 -2.44 9.17
N ILE A 57 1.45 -2.44 9.93
CA ILE A 57 2.42 -3.52 9.96
C ILE A 57 2.32 -4.17 11.34
N MET A 58 1.94 -5.44 11.36
CA MET A 58 1.85 -6.26 12.55
C MET A 58 2.93 -7.32 12.50
N PRO A 59 3.38 -7.88 13.65
CA PRO A 59 4.51 -8.79 13.67
C PRO A 59 4.44 -9.96 12.67
N ASP A 60 3.23 -10.44 12.36
CA ASP A 60 2.97 -11.58 11.46
C ASP A 60 2.11 -11.26 10.23
N TYR A 61 1.75 -10.00 9.95
CA TYR A 61 1.01 -9.61 8.74
C TYR A 61 1.12 -8.11 8.43
N VAL A 62 0.80 -7.73 7.20
CA VAL A 62 0.71 -6.33 6.77
C VAL A 62 -0.66 -6.09 6.14
N HIS A 63 -1.30 -4.99 6.52
CA HIS A 63 -2.47 -4.43 5.84
C HIS A 63 -2.07 -3.13 5.15
N LEU A 64 -2.28 -3.06 3.83
CA LEU A 64 -1.98 -1.89 3.02
C LEU A 64 -3.22 -1.51 2.21
N LEU A 65 -3.74 -0.31 2.46
CA LEU A 65 -4.81 0.28 1.67
C LEU A 65 -4.19 1.35 0.76
N ILE A 66 -4.28 1.14 -0.56
CA ILE A 66 -3.76 2.07 -1.57
C ILE A 66 -4.85 2.54 -2.51
N ASN A 67 -4.72 3.78 -2.99
CA ASN A 67 -5.49 4.33 -4.08
C ASN A 67 -4.63 4.39 -5.34
N VAL A 68 -5.08 3.80 -6.44
CA VAL A 68 -4.30 3.64 -7.68
C VAL A 68 -4.98 4.31 -8.87
N PRO A 69 -4.24 4.66 -9.94
CA PRO A 69 -4.85 5.14 -11.17
C PRO A 69 -5.62 4.03 -11.90
N PRO A 70 -6.72 4.35 -12.63
CA PRO A 70 -7.57 3.36 -13.30
C PRO A 70 -6.94 2.76 -14.59
N CYS A 71 -6.03 3.47 -15.23
CA CYS A 71 -5.17 2.98 -16.31
C CYS A 71 -3.75 3.46 -16.01
N GLY A 72 -2.75 2.59 -16.19
CA GLY A 72 -1.36 3.01 -16.16
C GLY A 72 -1.12 3.99 -17.30
N GLU A 73 -0.65 5.19 -16.99
CA GLU A 73 -0.07 6.12 -17.96
C GLU A 73 1.45 5.92 -18.01
#